data_AF-A0A1V5TCW3-F1
#
_entry.id   AF-A0A1V5TCW3-F1
#
_cell.length_a   1.000
_cell.length_b   1.000
_cell.length_c   1.000
_cell.angle_alpha   90.00
_cell.angle_beta   90.00
_cell.angle_gamma   90.00
#
_symmetry.space_group_name_H-M   'P 1'
#
loop_
_entity.id
_entity.type
_entity.pdbx_description
1 polymer ?
#
loop_
_entity_poly.entity_id
_entity_poly.type
_entity_poly.pdbx_seq_one_letter_code
_entity_poly.pdbx_strand_id
1 'polypeptide(L)'
;MLSADKIRLLKKSCWLILHTVIIVNFVAEILYGFYQVFFVLVPPGGKKGPLMGRAGEIPFELMVKRRLFATETWIAISGLAVYLAVIYKEKFKGFSRHGR
;
A
#
# COMPACT_ATOMS: atom_id res chain seq x y z
N MET A 1 -5.38 1.09 43.99
CA MET A 1 -5.03 2.26 43.15
C MET A 1 -4.22 1.85 41.92
N LEU A 2 -4.73 0.92 41.08
CA LEU A 2 -3.99 0.38 39.93
C LEU A 2 -4.97 0.23 38.76
N SER A 3 -5.36 1.33 38.12
CA SER A 3 -6.35 1.27 37.02
C SER A 3 -6.16 2.33 35.94
N ALA A 4 -5.84 3.58 36.29
CA ALA A 4 -5.71 4.65 35.30
C ALA A 4 -4.55 4.45 34.31
N ASP A 5 -3.37 4.03 34.80
CA ASP A 5 -2.19 3.87 33.95
C ASP A 5 -2.29 2.65 33.00
N LYS A 6 -2.89 1.54 33.47
CA LYS A 6 -3.14 0.38 32.61
C LYS A 6 -4.11 0.72 31.48
N ILE A 7 -5.18 1.47 31.75
CA ILE A 7 -6.14 1.91 30.73
C ILE A 7 -5.44 2.82 29.70
N ARG A 8 -4.57 3.72 30.16
CA ARG A 8 -3.81 4.62 29.27
C ARG A 8 -2.82 3.86 28.39
N LEU A 9 -2.14 2.85 28.93
CA LEU A 9 -1.22 1.98 28.19
C LEU A 9 -1.96 1.08 27.18
N LEU A 10 -3.09 0.48 27.58
CA LEU A 10 -3.95 -0.30 26.69
C LEU A 10 -4.46 0.53 25.51
N LYS A 11 -4.91 1.77 25.77
CA LYS A 11 -5.37 2.69 24.74
C LYS A 11 -4.25 3.03 23.75
N LYS A 12 -3.03 3.25 24.25
CA LYS A 12 -1.86 3.56 23.41
C LYS A 12 -1.43 2.37 22.55
N SER A 13 -1.41 1.16 23.12
CA SER A 13 -1.12 -0.08 22.38
C SER A 13 -2.19 -0.40 21.35
N CYS A 14 -3.48 -0.23 21.68
CA CYS A 14 -4.57 -0.44 20.72
C CYS A 14 -4.46 0.52 19.53
N TRP A 15 -4.09 1.78 19.77
CA TRP A 15 -3.85 2.75 18.71
C TRP A 15 -2.68 2.35 17.81
N LEU A 16 -1.56 1.90 18.39
CA LEU A 16 -0.41 1.39 17.62
C LEU A 16 -0.75 0.15 16.79
N ILE A 17 -1.52 -0.78 17.34
CA ILE A 17 -1.98 -1.97 16.62
C ILE A 17 -2.87 -1.57 15.45
N LEU A 18 -3.82 -0.66 15.66
CA LEU A 18 -4.71 -0.18 14.59
C LEU A 18 -3.93 0.47 13.45
N HIS A 19 -2.93 1.31 13.76
CA HIS A 19 -2.04 1.87 12.74
C HIS A 19 -1.28 0.79 11.99
N THR A 20 -0.76 -0.20 12.71
CA THR A 20 0.00 -1.31 12.13
C THR A 20 -0.87 -2.14 11.19
N VAL A 21 -2.10 -2.47 11.59
CA VAL A 21 -3.05 -3.24 10.77
C VAL A 21 -3.39 -2.49 9.48
N ILE A 22 -3.64 -1.17 9.56
CA ILE A 22 -3.94 -0.36 8.36
C ILE A 22 -2.76 -0.34 7.41
N ILE A 23 -1.54 -0.10 7.92
CA ILE A 23 -0.33 -0.07 7.09
C ILE A 23 -0.08 -1.44 6.45
N VAL A 24 -0.19 -2.52 7.22
CA VAL A 24 0.00 -3.89 6.73
C VAL A 24 -1.03 -4.23 5.65
N ASN A 25 -2.29 -3.82 5.82
CA ASN A 25 -3.33 -4.05 4.82
C ASN A 25 -3.00 -3.34 3.50
N PHE A 26 -2.61 -2.07 3.54
CA PHE A 26 -2.19 -1.34 2.34
C PHE A 26 -0.96 -1.98 1.67
N VAL A 27 0.04 -2.39 2.46
CA VAL A 27 1.22 -3.07 1.92
C VAL A 27 0.84 -4.41 1.27
N ALA A 28 -0.08 -5.16 1.88
CA ALA A 28 -0.59 -6.40 1.31
C ALA A 28 -1.32 -6.17 -0.02
N GLU A 29 -2.18 -5.15 -0.11
CA GLU A 29 -2.85 -4.75 -1.37
C GLU A 29 -1.84 -4.37 -2.46
N ILE A 30 -0.81 -3.60 -2.11
CA ILE A 30 0.27 -3.23 -3.04
C ILE A 30 0.96 -4.49 -3.57
N LEU A 31 1.44 -5.36 -2.67
CA LEU A 31 2.13 -6.59 -3.05
C LEU A 31 1.24 -7.51 -3.88
N TYR A 32 -0.04 -7.60 -3.55
CA TYR A 32 -1.02 -8.39 -4.28
C TYR A 32 -1.22 -7.85 -5.70
N GLY A 33 -1.42 -6.54 -5.86
CA GLY A 33 -1.56 -5.91 -7.17
C GLY A 33 -0.30 -6.06 -8.04
N PHE A 34 0.89 -5.89 -7.44
CA PHE A 34 2.16 -6.20 -8.11
C PHE A 34 2.24 -7.68 -8.54
N TYR A 35 1.90 -8.61 -7.65
CA TYR A 35 1.92 -10.04 -7.95
C TYR A 35 0.97 -10.39 -9.10
N GLN A 36 -0.25 -9.85 -9.09
CA GLN A 36 -1.24 -10.05 -10.15
C GLN A 36 -0.73 -9.55 -11.50
N VAL A 37 -0.17 -8.33 -11.54
CA VAL A 37 0.30 -7.71 -12.78
C VAL A 37 1.51 -8.46 -13.36
N PHE A 38 2.48 -8.88 -12.54
CA PHE A 38 3.74 -9.42 -13.04
C PHE A 38 3.79 -10.95 -13.14
N PHE A 39 3.04 -11.68 -12.30
CA PHE A 39 3.19 -13.13 -12.15
C PHE A 39 1.94 -13.94 -12.50
N VAL A 40 0.73 -13.40 -12.30
CA VAL A 40 -0.52 -14.13 -12.56
C VAL A 40 -1.08 -13.85 -13.96
N LEU A 41 -1.16 -12.57 -14.34
CA LEU A 41 -1.73 -12.16 -15.63
C LEU A 41 -0.68 -12.23 -16.74
N VAL A 42 -0.16 -13.43 -16.97
CA VAL A 42 0.80 -13.75 -18.03
C VAL A 42 0.03 -14.31 -19.24
N PRO A 43 0.32 -13.86 -20.47
CA PRO A 43 -0.30 -14.45 -21.66
C PRO A 43 0.02 -15.95 -21.78
N PRO A 44 -0.89 -16.78 -22.34
CA PRO A 44 -0.60 -18.18 -22.62
C PRO A 44 0.61 -18.29 -23.55
N GLY A 45 1.70 -18.90 -23.08
CA GLY A 45 2.98 -18.98 -23.80
C GLY A 45 3.95 -17.80 -23.57
N GLY A 46 3.59 -16.83 -22.72
CA GLY A 46 4.44 -15.68 -22.35
C GLY A 46 5.35 -15.96 -21.15
N LYS A 47 6.42 -15.17 -21.02
CA LYS A 47 7.30 -15.17 -19.83
C LYS A 47 6.69 -14.29 -18.71
N LYS A 48 6.87 -14.71 -17.46
CA LYS A 48 6.58 -13.90 -16.25
C LYS A 48 7.41 -12.61 -16.30
N GLY A 49 6.80 -11.45 -16.06
CA GLY A 49 7.49 -10.16 -16.07
C GLY A 49 6.84 -9.05 -16.91
N PRO A 50 7.54 -7.91 -17.08
CA PRO A 50 7.06 -6.78 -17.87
C PRO A 50 6.89 -7.17 -19.33
N LEU A 51 5.76 -6.77 -19.92
CA LEU A 51 5.53 -6.95 -21.36
C LEU A 51 6.27 -5.85 -22.10
N MET A 52 7.58 -6.03 -22.20
CA MET A 52 8.52 -5.20 -22.96
C MET A 52 8.23 -5.31 -24.47
N GLY A 53 7.12 -4.73 -24.92
CA GLY A 53 6.78 -4.65 -26.35
C GLY A 53 5.73 -5.65 -26.87
N ARG A 54 5.35 -6.68 -26.10
CA ARG A 54 4.26 -7.62 -26.48
C ARG A 54 2.87 -7.17 -26.08
N ALA A 55 2.68 -5.87 -25.86
CA ALA A 55 1.41 -5.31 -25.42
C ALA A 55 0.28 -5.46 -26.46
N GLY A 56 0.63 -5.50 -27.75
CA GLY A 56 -0.33 -5.65 -28.86
C GLY A 56 -0.74 -7.09 -29.18
N GLU A 57 -0.03 -8.09 -28.66
CA GLU A 57 -0.26 -9.51 -28.94
C GLU A 57 -1.13 -10.20 -27.87
N ILE A 58 -1.47 -9.47 -26.80
CA ILE A 58 -2.24 -10.00 -25.67
C ILE A 58 -3.75 -9.88 -25.97
N PRO A 59 -4.58 -10.87 -25.58
CA PRO A 59 -6.02 -10.68 -25.55
C PRO A 59 -6.43 -9.44 -24.73
N PHE A 60 -7.36 -8.66 -25.27
CA PHE A 60 -7.83 -7.40 -24.70
C PHE A 60 -8.27 -7.53 -23.24
N GLU A 61 -9.01 -8.59 -22.88
CA GLU A 61 -9.44 -8.84 -21.50
C GLU A 61 -8.27 -8.90 -20.51
N LEU A 62 -7.16 -9.54 -20.91
CA LEU A 62 -6.01 -9.76 -20.05
C LEU A 62 -5.22 -8.46 -19.86
N MET A 63 -5.20 -7.61 -20.90
CA MET A 63 -4.66 -6.25 -20.81
C MET A 63 -5.50 -5.35 -19.88
N VAL A 64 -6.83 -5.39 -20.00
CA VAL A 64 -7.73 -4.60 -19.13
C VAL A 64 -7.59 -5.04 -17.68
N LYS A 65 -7.56 -6.35 -17.41
CA LYS A 65 -7.33 -6.90 -16.05
C LYS A 65 -6.03 -6.38 -15.44
N ARG A 66 -4.92 -6.39 -16.18
CA ARG A 66 -3.63 -5.86 -15.68
C ARG A 66 -3.68 -4.38 -15.36
N ARG A 67 -4.39 -3.59 -16.17
CA ARG A 67 -4.57 -2.16 -15.91
C ARG A 67 -5.42 -1.92 -14.68
N LEU A 68 -6.47 -2.71 -14.45
CA LEU A 68 -7.27 -2.64 -13.23
C LEU A 68 -6.44 -2.88 -11.97
N PHE A 69 -5.67 -3.98 -11.92
CA PHE A 69 -4.79 -4.27 -10.78
C PHE A 69 -3.67 -3.24 -10.61
N ALA A 70 -3.16 -2.67 -11.71
CA ALA A 70 -2.21 -1.57 -11.63
C ALA A 70 -2.86 -0.32 -11.00
N THR A 71 -4.09 0.03 -11.40
CA THR A 71 -4.84 1.14 -10.79
C THR A 71 -5.13 0.88 -9.31
N GLU A 72 -5.54 -0.34 -8.95
CA GLU A 72 -5.73 -0.75 -7.54
C GLU A 72 -4.45 -0.56 -6.73
N THR A 73 -3.30 -0.96 -7.28
CA THR A 73 -1.98 -0.75 -6.66
C THR A 73 -1.68 0.74 -6.47
N TRP A 74 -1.93 1.57 -7.48
CA TRP A 74 -1.72 3.03 -7.39
C TRP A 74 -2.64 3.68 -6.35
N ILE A 75 -3.90 3.25 -6.27
CA ILE A 75 -4.85 3.71 -5.27
C ILE A 75 -4.34 3.35 -3.87
N ALA A 76 -3.91 2.10 -3.65
CA ALA A 76 -3.34 1.65 -2.38
C ALA A 76 -2.09 2.44 -1.98
N ILE A 77 -1.17 2.71 -2.92
CA ILE A 77 0.02 3.55 -2.68
C ILE A 77 -0.40 4.97 -2.28
N SER A 78 -1.35 5.57 -2.99
CA SER A 78 -1.83 6.91 -2.70
C SER A 78 -2.52 7.00 -1.34
N GLY A 79 -3.33 6.00 -0.99
CA GLY A 79 -3.97 5.87 0.32
C GLY A 79 -2.96 5.75 1.45
N LEU A 80 -1.93 4.91 1.28
CA LEU A 80 -0.85 4.76 2.24
C LEU A 80 -0.04 6.05 2.39
N ALA A 81 0.26 6.76 1.30
CA ALA A 81 0.98 8.02 1.32
C ALA A 81 0.20 9.12 2.06
N VAL A 82 -1.10 9.27 1.78
CA VAL A 82 -1.97 10.22 2.48
C VAL A 82 -2.10 9.85 3.95
N TYR A 83 -2.27 8.57 4.26
CA TYR A 83 -2.37 8.08 5.63
C TYR A 83 -1.13 8.42 6.46
N LEU A 84 0.06 8.15 5.90
CA LEU A 84 1.33 8.51 6.53
C LEU A 84 1.47 10.03 6.70
N ALA A 85 1.08 10.81 5.69
CA ALA A 85 1.15 12.27 5.75
C ALA A 85 0.25 12.85 6.86
N VAL A 86 -0.95 12.31 7.04
CA VAL A 86 -1.89 12.75 8.08
C VAL A 86 -1.40 12.35 9.47
N ILE A 87 -0.98 11.10 9.65
CA ILE A 87 -0.56 10.58 10.96
C ILE A 87 0.78 11.18 11.42
N TYR A 88 1.73 11.34 10.51
CA TYR A 88 3.06 11.88 10.83
C TYR A 88 3.18 13.39 10.62
N LYS A 89 2.09 14.10 10.31
CA LYS A 89 2.03 15.56 10.06
C LYS A 89 2.77 16.39 11.13
N GLU A 90 2.57 16.04 12.40
CA GLU A 90 3.17 16.75 13.54
C GLU A 90 4.69 16.52 13.64
N LYS A 91 5.18 15.33 13.24
CA LYS A 91 6.63 15.03 13.17
C LYS A 91 7.32 15.84 12.07
N PHE A 92 6.63 16.06 10.95
CA PHE A 92 7.14 16.89 9.85
C PHE A 92 7.18 18.40 10.19
N LYS A 93 6.24 18.91 10.99
CA LYS A 93 6.29 20.30 11.50
C LYS A 93 7.53 20.58 12.36
N GLY A 94 7.96 19.60 13.17
CA GLY A 94 9.18 19.72 13.99
C GLY A 94 10.45 19.81 13.16
N PHE A 95 10.53 19.03 12.07
CA PHE A 95 11.68 19.07 11.15
C PHE A 95 11.83 20.43 10.46
N SER A 96 10.73 21.10 10.10
CA SER A 96 10.78 22.41 9.43
C SER A 96 11.18 23.59 10.34
N ARG A 97 11.18 23.42 11.68
CA ARG A 97 11.56 24.49 12.62
C ARG A 97 13.04 24.52 12.97
N HIS A 98 13.78 23.45 12.72
CA HIS A 98 15.21 23.34 13.09
C HIS A 98 16.18 23.67 11.93
N GLY A 99 15.64 24.06 10.78
CA GLY A 99 16.39 24.47 9.58
C GLY A 99 16.36 25.97 9.31
N ARG A 100 16.07 26.80 10.32
CA ARG A 100 16.24 28.26 10.27
C ARG A 100 17.04 28.73 11.47
#